data_AF-A0A6I3S5J2-F1
#
_entry.id   AF-A0A6I3S5J2-F1
#
_cell.length_a   1.000
_cell.length_b   1.000
_cell.length_c   1.000
_cell.angle_alpha   90.00
_cell.angle_beta   90.00
_cell.angle_gamma   90.00
#
_symmetry.space_group_name_H-M   'P 1'
#
loop_
_entity.id
_entity.type
_entity.pdbx_description
1 polymer ?
#
loop_
_entity_poly.entity_id
_entity_poly.type
_entity_poly.pdbx_seq_one_letter_code
_entity_poly.pdbx_strand_id
1 'polypeptide(L)'
;MKIYKSDVYTTIALILLVVCFTFPAIAFYKVPQKIAAGQIDSIPSYVYPLWNLYQKGRYVSPYTPKGAEGDLKKMIEKKGEVGMMSFPVWYVALEAPNYPKAAFPEGIPVWFHVDGFSGDIHEMNTINHYVGMYPLEDGAKIERALGPFLMLGISLLMILFICIRKKWSWIFMLPSALFPLGFFAFYSGWMYWFGHNMQEWGAFKIKAFMPTALGVGHVAHFTTKSFPSIGFWVLVIIAVLSVLAILARRNELKKQ
;
A
#
# COMPACT_ATOMS: atom_id res chain seq x y z
N MET A 1 16.02 15.71 -31.46
CA MET A 1 16.27 14.85 -30.28
C MET A 1 15.89 13.42 -30.63
N LYS A 2 16.81 12.44 -30.55
CA LYS A 2 16.51 11.03 -30.91
C LYS A 2 15.72 10.40 -29.76
N ILE A 3 14.49 9.97 -30.02
CA ILE A 3 13.65 9.30 -29.01
C ILE A 3 14.03 7.83 -28.97
N TYR A 4 14.51 7.37 -27.82
CA TYR A 4 14.85 5.96 -27.58
C TYR A 4 13.66 5.22 -26.98
N LYS A 5 13.46 3.96 -27.38
CA LYS A 5 12.36 3.14 -26.83
C LYS A 5 12.56 2.88 -25.34
N SER A 6 13.81 2.71 -24.90
CA SER A 6 14.12 2.55 -23.48
C SER A 6 13.64 3.75 -22.65
N ASP A 7 13.80 4.97 -23.15
CA ASP A 7 13.44 6.19 -22.44
C ASP A 7 11.92 6.36 -22.37
N VAL A 8 11.20 5.97 -23.43
CA VAL A 8 9.71 5.98 -23.45
C VAL A 8 9.15 5.02 -22.39
N TYR A 9 9.62 3.77 -22.36
CA TYR A 9 9.15 2.80 -21.37
C TYR A 9 9.42 3.25 -19.93
N THR A 10 10.64 3.75 -19.67
CA THR A 10 10.99 4.27 -18.34
C THR A 10 10.18 5.50 -17.96
N THR A 11 9.90 6.41 -18.90
CA THR A 11 9.11 7.62 -18.64
C THR A 11 7.68 7.29 -18.24
N ILE A 12 7.03 6.37 -18.97
CA ILE A 12 5.67 5.92 -18.64
C ILE A 12 5.65 5.25 -17.26
N ALA A 13 6.59 4.35 -17.01
CA ALA A 13 6.70 3.66 -15.73
C ALA A 13 6.97 4.64 -14.57
N LEU A 14 7.81 5.66 -14.79
CA LEU A 14 8.11 6.69 -13.80
C LEU A 14 6.88 7.54 -13.48
N ILE A 15 6.09 7.94 -14.49
CA ILE A 15 4.84 8.68 -14.28
C ILE A 15 3.87 7.85 -13.43
N LEU A 16 3.68 6.57 -13.76
CA LEU A 16 2.83 5.67 -12.99
C LEU A 16 3.30 5.55 -11.54
N LEU A 17 4.60 5.32 -11.33
CA LEU A 17 5.20 5.20 -9.99
C LEU A 17 5.00 6.47 -9.16
N VAL A 18 5.27 7.63 -9.77
CA VAL A 18 5.19 8.92 -9.09
C VAL A 18 3.76 9.26 -8.72
N VAL A 19 2.82 9.15 -9.66
CA VAL A 19 1.42 9.53 -9.43
C VAL A 19 0.74 8.58 -8.46
N CYS A 20 0.99 7.27 -8.56
CA CYS A 20 0.27 6.28 -7.74
C CYS A 20 0.90 6.07 -6.36
N PHE A 21 2.22 6.25 -6.21
CA PHE A 21 2.94 5.86 -5.00
C PHE A 21 3.83 6.98 -4.45
N THR A 22 4.82 7.47 -5.21
CA THR A 22 5.86 8.37 -4.67
C THR A 22 5.29 9.69 -4.18
N PHE A 23 4.56 10.41 -5.04
CA PHE A 23 4.00 11.71 -4.71
C PHE A 23 2.99 11.62 -3.56
N PRO A 24 1.96 10.75 -3.60
CA PRO A 24 1.01 10.67 -2.49
C PRO A 24 1.66 10.20 -1.19
N ALA A 25 2.61 9.26 -1.22
CA ALA A 25 3.27 8.79 0.00
C ALA A 25 4.16 9.87 0.65
N ILE A 26 4.90 10.63 -0.16
CA ILE A 26 5.73 11.74 0.33
C ILE A 26 4.85 12.90 0.81
N ALA A 27 3.82 13.26 0.05
CA ALA A 27 2.93 14.36 0.40
C ALA A 27 2.11 14.09 1.66
N PHE A 28 1.81 12.82 1.96
CA PHE A 28 1.10 12.39 3.18
C PHE A 28 2.02 11.95 4.31
N TYR A 29 3.34 12.07 4.15
CA TYR A 29 4.30 11.54 5.12
C TYR A 29 4.08 12.15 6.51
N LYS A 30 3.95 11.28 7.51
CA LYS A 30 3.68 11.63 8.92
C LYS A 30 2.36 12.35 9.19
N VAL A 31 1.47 12.53 8.20
CA VAL A 31 0.19 13.23 8.40
C VAL A 31 -0.73 12.48 9.37
N PRO A 32 -0.96 11.16 9.24
CA PRO A 32 -1.77 10.41 10.21
C PRO A 32 -1.25 10.50 11.65
N GLN A 33 0.07 10.49 11.84
CA GLN A 33 0.70 10.64 13.15
C GLN A 33 0.48 12.04 13.74
N LYS A 34 0.55 13.09 12.91
CA LYS A 34 0.21 14.46 13.32
C LYS A 34 -1.25 14.58 13.74
N ILE A 35 -2.17 13.96 12.99
CA ILE A 35 -3.59 13.92 13.34
C ILE A 35 -3.79 13.22 14.68
N ALA A 36 -3.20 12.04 14.87
CA ALA A 36 -3.29 11.29 16.13
C ALA A 36 -2.68 12.05 17.33
N ALA A 37 -1.63 12.84 17.11
CA ALA A 37 -1.01 13.68 18.13
C ALA A 37 -1.72 15.03 18.35
N GLY A 38 -2.82 15.32 17.65
CA GLY A 38 -3.53 16.61 17.73
C GLY A 38 -2.78 17.80 17.11
N GLN A 39 -1.70 17.55 16.36
CA GLN A 39 -0.84 18.58 15.76
C GLN A 39 -1.39 19.06 14.39
N ILE A 40 -2.68 19.40 14.34
CA ILE A 40 -3.41 19.70 13.09
C ILE A 40 -2.83 20.94 12.39
N ASP A 41 -2.41 21.95 13.15
CA ASP A 41 -1.83 23.20 12.63
C ASP A 41 -0.49 22.97 11.88
N SER A 42 0.15 21.82 12.09
CA SER A 42 1.39 21.44 11.41
C SER A 42 1.17 20.72 10.08
N ILE A 43 -0.08 20.49 9.67
CA ILE A 43 -0.45 19.83 8.42
C ILE A 43 -0.52 20.91 7.32
N PRO A 44 0.30 20.81 6.25
CA PRO A 44 0.27 21.78 5.17
C PRO A 44 -1.12 21.88 4.50
N SER A 45 -1.55 23.10 4.18
CA SER A 45 -2.89 23.36 3.62
C SER A 45 -3.18 22.63 2.30
N TYR A 46 -2.16 22.36 1.50
CA TYR A 46 -2.31 21.62 0.24
C TYR A 46 -2.68 20.14 0.45
N VAL A 47 -2.42 19.57 1.63
CA VAL A 47 -2.68 18.14 1.91
C VAL A 47 -4.18 17.85 1.91
N TYR A 48 -5.00 18.79 2.39
CA TYR A 48 -6.45 18.61 2.48
C TYR A 48 -7.12 18.37 1.11
N PRO A 49 -7.03 19.29 0.12
CA PRO A 49 -7.63 19.04 -1.20
C PRO A 49 -6.94 17.89 -1.93
N LEU A 50 -5.66 17.64 -1.65
CA LEU A 50 -4.91 16.55 -2.26
C LEU A 50 -5.41 15.18 -1.77
N TRP A 51 -5.61 15.02 -0.46
CA TRP A 51 -6.17 13.79 0.11
C TRP A 51 -7.58 13.54 -0.42
N ASN A 52 -8.42 14.58 -0.48
CA ASN A 52 -9.77 14.48 -1.03
C ASN A 52 -9.75 13.98 -2.49
N LEU A 53 -8.77 14.43 -3.29
CA LEU A 53 -8.59 13.97 -4.66
C LEU A 53 -8.23 12.47 -4.71
N TYR A 54 -7.25 12.05 -3.91
CA TYR A 54 -6.81 10.64 -3.87
C TYR A 54 -7.86 9.70 -3.29
N GLN A 55 -8.78 10.20 -2.45
CA GLN A 55 -9.85 9.41 -1.85
C GLN A 55 -11.06 9.19 -2.79
N LYS A 56 -11.16 9.91 -3.91
CA LYS A 56 -12.27 9.75 -4.86
C LYS A 56 -12.37 8.32 -5.38
N GLY A 57 -13.57 7.75 -5.32
CA GLY A 57 -13.86 6.40 -5.81
C GLY A 57 -13.29 5.28 -4.94
N ARG A 58 -12.72 5.60 -3.76
CA ARG A 58 -12.29 4.60 -2.78
C ARG A 58 -13.43 4.17 -1.89
N TYR A 59 -13.19 3.07 -1.19
CA TYR A 59 -14.06 2.59 -0.12
C TYR A 59 -14.31 3.67 0.94
N VAL A 60 -15.55 3.69 1.43
CA VAL A 60 -15.99 4.52 2.55
C VAL A 60 -16.61 3.58 3.57
N SER A 61 -16.06 3.60 4.79
CA SER A 61 -16.56 2.76 5.88
C SER A 61 -18.00 3.14 6.26
N PRO A 62 -18.87 2.17 6.58
CA PRO A 62 -20.16 2.42 7.23
C PRO A 62 -20.06 3.23 8.53
N TYR A 63 -18.90 3.21 9.20
CA TYR A 63 -18.60 3.95 10.42
C TYR A 63 -18.01 5.35 10.16
N THR A 64 -17.83 5.74 8.90
CA THR A 64 -17.39 7.08 8.54
C THR A 64 -18.42 8.11 9.04
N PRO A 65 -18.01 9.17 9.76
CA PRO A 65 -18.93 10.19 10.22
C PRO A 65 -19.69 10.85 9.06
N LYS A 66 -21.02 10.86 9.13
CA LYS A 66 -21.87 11.38 8.05
C LYS A 66 -21.48 12.80 7.63
N GLY A 67 -21.32 13.01 6.32
CA GLY A 67 -20.93 14.28 5.72
C GLY A 67 -19.43 14.58 5.74
N ALA A 68 -18.60 13.67 6.26
CA ALA A 68 -17.13 13.75 6.22
C ALA A 68 -16.51 12.85 5.13
N GLU A 69 -17.32 12.06 4.42
CA GLU A 69 -16.86 11.10 3.41
C GLU A 69 -16.02 11.81 2.33
N GLY A 70 -14.75 11.43 2.21
CA GLY A 70 -13.84 12.02 1.23
C GLY A 70 -13.41 13.46 1.50
N ASP A 71 -13.61 13.98 2.71
CA ASP A 71 -13.19 15.31 3.14
C ASP A 71 -12.26 15.22 4.37
N LEU A 72 -10.94 15.35 4.17
CA LEU A 72 -9.94 15.19 5.23
C LEU A 72 -10.20 16.13 6.40
N LYS A 73 -10.62 17.37 6.14
CA LYS A 73 -10.84 18.36 7.20
C LYS A 73 -11.96 17.89 8.12
N LYS A 74 -13.09 17.47 7.54
CA LYS A 74 -14.22 16.96 8.30
C LYS A 74 -13.93 15.61 8.95
N MET A 75 -13.13 14.76 8.31
CA MET A 75 -12.67 13.50 8.91
C MET A 75 -11.90 13.77 10.19
N ILE A 76 -10.98 14.74 10.20
CA ILE A 76 -10.24 15.15 11.39
C ILE A 76 -11.18 15.74 12.45
N GLU A 77 -12.04 16.69 12.06
CA GLU A 77 -12.99 17.35 12.98
C GLU A 77 -13.92 16.35 13.67
N LYS A 78 -14.40 15.34 12.93
CA LYS A 78 -15.34 14.32 13.43
C LYS A 78 -14.65 13.04 13.91
N LYS A 79 -13.32 13.03 14.00
CA LYS A 79 -12.50 11.87 14.42
C LYS A 79 -12.78 10.60 13.61
N GLY A 80 -13.03 10.75 12.31
CA GLY A 80 -13.14 9.63 11.38
C GLY A 80 -11.78 8.99 11.08
N GLU A 81 -11.79 7.74 10.64
CA GLU A 81 -10.57 7.01 10.30
C GLU A 81 -9.96 7.51 8.98
N VAL A 82 -8.68 7.90 9.01
CA VAL A 82 -7.98 8.50 7.86
C VAL A 82 -6.99 7.51 7.26
N GLY A 83 -7.29 7.05 6.04
CA GLY A 83 -6.42 6.17 5.27
C GLY A 83 -5.29 6.87 4.50
N MET A 84 -4.30 6.09 4.05
CA MET A 84 -3.17 6.58 3.24
C MET A 84 -3.58 7.03 1.83
N MET A 85 -2.87 8.04 1.28
CA MET A 85 -3.13 8.56 -0.07
C MET A 85 -2.58 7.67 -1.19
N SER A 86 -1.50 6.92 -0.96
CA SER A 86 -0.90 6.07 -2.00
C SER A 86 -1.91 5.04 -2.50
N PHE A 87 -1.68 4.44 -3.67
CA PHE A 87 -2.59 3.43 -4.17
C PHE A 87 -2.48 2.15 -3.32
N PRO A 88 -3.61 1.54 -2.95
CA PRO A 88 -3.59 0.32 -2.17
C PRO A 88 -2.99 -0.81 -3.01
N VAL A 89 -1.99 -1.50 -2.46
CA VAL A 89 -1.29 -2.59 -3.12
C VAL A 89 -2.03 -3.90 -2.90
N TRP A 90 -2.45 -4.19 -1.67
CA TRP A 90 -3.13 -5.44 -1.33
C TRP A 90 -4.45 -5.19 -0.63
N TYR A 91 -5.42 -6.06 -0.86
CA TYR A 91 -6.72 -6.02 -0.20
C TYR A 91 -6.86 -7.25 0.69
N VAL A 92 -7.26 -7.04 1.93
CA VAL A 92 -7.62 -8.09 2.87
C VAL A 92 -8.99 -7.76 3.43
N ALA A 93 -9.88 -8.74 3.51
CA ALA A 93 -11.10 -8.61 4.27
C ALA A 93 -11.34 -9.82 5.16
N LEU A 94 -11.91 -9.56 6.32
CA LEU A 94 -12.22 -10.57 7.31
C LEU A 94 -13.72 -10.57 7.59
N GLU A 95 -14.36 -11.67 7.22
CA GLU A 95 -15.75 -11.93 7.57
C GLU A 95 -15.82 -12.57 8.94
N ALA A 96 -16.53 -11.92 9.85
CA ALA A 96 -16.77 -12.39 11.21
C ALA A 96 -18.27 -12.60 11.44
N PRO A 97 -18.69 -13.64 12.20
CA PRO A 97 -20.10 -13.92 12.45
C PRO A 97 -20.88 -12.76 13.08
N ASN A 98 -20.19 -11.92 13.87
CA ASN A 98 -20.80 -10.83 14.63
C ASN A 98 -20.97 -9.53 13.81
N TYR A 99 -20.50 -9.49 12.56
CA TYR A 99 -20.59 -8.30 11.71
C TYR A 99 -21.67 -8.47 10.65
N PRO A 100 -22.61 -7.51 10.52
CA PRO A 100 -23.73 -7.66 9.60
C PRO A 100 -23.28 -7.53 8.15
N LYS A 101 -23.65 -8.50 7.30
CA LYS A 101 -23.38 -8.48 5.85
C LYS A 101 -23.96 -7.26 5.13
N ALA A 102 -24.99 -6.64 5.68
CA ALA A 102 -25.56 -5.40 5.13
C ALA A 102 -24.57 -4.22 5.20
N ALA A 103 -23.71 -4.18 6.23
CA ALA A 103 -22.68 -3.15 6.38
C ALA A 103 -21.35 -3.61 5.76
N PHE A 104 -21.02 -4.89 5.90
CA PHE A 104 -19.77 -5.50 5.45
C PHE A 104 -20.03 -6.70 4.54
N PRO A 105 -20.44 -6.48 3.28
CA PRO A 105 -20.83 -7.57 2.37
C PRO A 105 -19.68 -8.54 2.08
N GLU A 106 -18.45 -8.03 2.02
CA GLU A 106 -17.23 -8.79 1.75
C GLU A 106 -16.38 -9.01 3.02
N GLY A 107 -16.93 -8.70 4.21
CA GLY A 107 -16.19 -8.62 5.46
C GLY A 107 -15.57 -7.24 5.71
N ILE A 108 -14.90 -7.10 6.85
CA ILE A 108 -14.24 -5.85 7.28
C ILE A 108 -12.99 -5.66 6.43
N PRO A 109 -12.94 -4.62 5.58
CA PRO A 109 -11.88 -4.49 4.61
C PRO A 109 -10.72 -3.64 5.13
N VAL A 110 -9.51 -4.07 4.80
CA VAL A 110 -8.27 -3.34 5.00
C VAL A 110 -7.47 -3.39 3.71
N TRP A 111 -7.03 -2.22 3.27
CA TRP A 111 -6.10 -2.08 2.17
C TRP A 111 -4.70 -1.79 2.70
N PHE A 112 -3.74 -2.55 2.18
CA PHE A 112 -2.32 -2.42 2.48
C PHE A 112 -1.69 -1.49 1.47
N HIS A 113 -0.98 -0.49 1.97
CA HIS A 113 -0.24 0.47 1.16
C HIS A 113 1.27 0.27 1.38
N VAL A 114 2.08 0.82 0.48
CA VAL A 114 3.55 0.83 0.66
C VAL A 114 4.00 1.60 1.90
N ASP A 115 3.17 2.51 2.38
CA ASP A 115 3.42 3.47 3.46
C ASP A 115 2.45 3.35 4.64
N GLY A 116 1.53 2.36 4.64
CA GLY A 116 0.51 2.27 5.67
C GLY A 116 -0.70 1.42 5.32
N PHE A 117 -1.86 1.83 5.83
CA PHE A 117 -3.13 1.12 5.69
C PHE A 117 -4.27 2.11 5.40
N SER A 118 -5.38 1.60 4.88
CA SER A 118 -6.68 2.27 4.84
C SER A 118 -7.80 1.24 4.96
N GLY A 119 -9.05 1.67 5.18
CA GLY A 119 -10.21 0.80 5.35
C GLY A 119 -10.82 0.94 6.74
N ASP A 120 -11.14 -0.19 7.36
CA ASP A 120 -11.63 -0.28 8.74
C ASP A 120 -10.55 -0.89 9.64
N ILE A 121 -9.46 -0.15 9.83
CA ILE A 121 -8.30 -0.56 10.63
C ILE A 121 -8.73 -0.75 12.09
N HIS A 122 -9.57 0.13 12.63
CA HIS A 122 -10.06 0.02 14.01
C HIS A 122 -10.83 -1.28 14.26
N GLU A 123 -11.76 -1.62 13.36
CA GLU A 123 -12.58 -2.83 13.48
C GLU A 123 -11.72 -4.10 13.28
N MET A 124 -10.79 -4.07 12.31
CA MET A 124 -9.84 -5.16 12.12
C MET A 124 -8.96 -5.37 13.36
N ASN A 125 -8.44 -4.30 13.95
CA ASN A 125 -7.64 -4.36 15.17
C ASN A 125 -8.44 -4.84 16.38
N THR A 126 -9.72 -4.52 16.45
CA THR A 126 -10.63 -5.05 17.47
C THR A 126 -10.72 -6.56 17.37
N ILE A 127 -10.90 -7.11 16.16
CA ILE A 127 -10.90 -8.56 15.94
C ILE A 127 -9.52 -9.16 16.26
N ASN A 128 -8.43 -8.56 15.78
CA ASN A 128 -7.07 -9.01 16.06
C ASN A 128 -6.83 -9.13 17.57
N HIS A 129 -7.24 -8.13 18.34
CA HIS A 129 -7.14 -8.15 19.80
C HIS A 129 -7.87 -9.36 20.41
N TYR A 130 -9.11 -9.64 19.98
CA TYR A 130 -9.89 -10.77 20.49
C TYR A 130 -9.31 -12.14 20.14
N VAL A 131 -8.65 -12.29 19.00
CA VAL A 131 -7.99 -13.54 18.61
C VAL A 131 -6.54 -13.65 19.10
N GLY A 132 -6.02 -12.61 19.76
CA GLY A 132 -4.64 -12.57 20.23
C GLY A 132 -3.61 -12.23 19.15
N MET A 133 -4.01 -11.67 18.02
CA MET A 133 -3.11 -11.10 17.03
C MET A 133 -2.67 -9.69 17.45
N TYR A 134 -1.47 -9.30 17.04
CA TYR A 134 -1.01 -7.92 17.16
C TYR A 134 -1.88 -6.97 16.30
N PRO A 135 -2.03 -5.70 16.72
CA PRO A 135 -2.53 -4.63 15.85
C PRO A 135 -1.76 -4.56 14.53
N LEU A 136 -2.43 -4.13 13.46
CA LEU A 136 -1.83 -4.03 12.12
C LEU A 136 -0.61 -3.09 12.10
N GLU A 137 -0.66 -2.02 12.89
CA GLU A 137 0.40 -1.04 13.04
C GLU A 137 1.65 -1.59 13.74
N ASP A 138 1.57 -2.77 14.35
CA ASP A 138 2.74 -3.44 14.89
C ASP A 138 3.56 -4.17 13.83
N GLY A 139 2.93 -4.51 12.70
CA GLY A 139 3.60 -5.07 11.54
C GLY A 139 4.33 -4.02 10.71
N ALA A 140 5.45 -4.44 10.11
CA ALA A 140 6.17 -3.68 9.09
C ALA A 140 6.48 -2.22 9.48
N LYS A 141 6.76 -1.93 10.78
CA LYS A 141 6.92 -0.55 11.28
C LYS A 141 8.00 0.21 10.53
N ILE A 142 9.16 -0.42 10.37
CA ILE A 142 10.32 0.19 9.71
C ILE A 142 10.05 0.30 8.21
N GLU A 143 9.52 -0.75 7.60
CA GLU A 143 9.25 -0.84 6.18
C GLU A 143 8.21 0.20 5.74
N ARG A 144 7.12 0.37 6.51
CA ARG A 144 6.09 1.40 6.24
C ARG A 144 6.65 2.80 6.44
N ALA A 145 7.48 3.02 7.47
CA ALA A 145 8.12 4.31 7.70
C ALA A 145 9.12 4.67 6.58
N LEU A 146 9.78 3.67 5.99
CA LEU A 146 10.72 3.81 4.88
C LEU A 146 10.03 3.78 3.50
N GLY A 147 8.80 3.28 3.40
CA GLY A 147 8.05 3.11 2.15
C GLY A 147 8.06 4.35 1.23
N PRO A 148 7.72 5.56 1.73
CA PRO A 148 7.77 6.77 0.93
C PRO A 148 9.17 7.05 0.34
N PHE A 149 10.23 6.83 1.12
CA PHE A 149 11.62 7.04 0.69
C PHE A 149 12.09 5.94 -0.27
N LEU A 150 11.62 4.72 -0.10
CA LEU A 150 11.86 3.62 -1.04
C LEU A 150 11.26 3.95 -2.41
N MET A 151 10.00 4.42 -2.46
CA MET A 151 9.35 4.84 -3.70
C MET A 151 10.07 6.01 -4.36
N LEU A 152 10.51 6.98 -3.56
CA LEU A 152 11.33 8.10 -4.04
C LEU A 152 12.66 7.61 -4.61
N GLY A 153 13.36 6.72 -3.91
CA GLY A 153 14.61 6.13 -4.36
C GLY A 153 14.47 5.40 -5.70
N ILE A 154 13.44 4.57 -5.86
CA ILE A 154 13.16 3.89 -7.13
C ILE A 154 12.87 4.92 -8.24
N SER A 155 12.12 5.98 -7.95
CA SER A 155 11.84 7.05 -8.91
C SER A 155 13.13 7.74 -9.38
N LEU A 156 14.05 8.04 -8.46
CA LEU A 156 15.35 8.63 -8.78
C LEU A 156 16.23 7.69 -9.60
N LEU A 157 16.22 6.38 -9.31
CA LEU A 157 16.94 5.39 -10.10
C LEU A 157 16.42 5.30 -11.55
N MET A 158 15.11 5.43 -11.75
CA MET A 158 14.53 5.48 -13.09
C MET A 158 14.96 6.74 -13.86
N ILE A 159 15.07 7.89 -13.19
CA ILE A 159 15.65 9.12 -13.77
C ILE A 159 17.11 8.89 -14.14
N LEU A 160 17.90 8.28 -13.26
CA LEU A 160 19.31 7.93 -13.54
C LEU A 160 19.45 6.98 -14.73
N PHE A 161 18.52 6.03 -14.92
CA PHE A 161 18.51 5.15 -16.09
C PHE A 161 18.30 5.92 -17.42
N ILE A 162 17.44 6.94 -17.41
CA ILE A 162 17.22 7.82 -18.56
C ILE A 162 18.50 8.62 -18.85
N CYS A 163 19.09 9.25 -17.83
CA CYS A 163 20.29 10.09 -17.97
C CYS A 163 21.56 9.31 -18.33
N ILE A 164 21.75 8.10 -17.80
CA ILE A 164 23.00 7.33 -17.92
C ILE A 164 22.82 6.20 -18.94
N ARG A 165 23.45 6.36 -20.11
CA ARG A 165 23.38 5.40 -21.23
C ARG A 165 24.59 4.48 -21.34
N LYS A 166 24.87 3.72 -20.27
CA LYS A 166 26.00 2.76 -20.24
C LYS A 166 25.52 1.30 -20.16
N LYS A 167 26.38 0.35 -20.50
CA LYS A 167 26.09 -1.11 -20.49
C LYS A 167 25.60 -1.66 -19.15
N TRP A 168 25.88 -0.98 -18.04
CA TRP A 168 25.57 -1.35 -16.66
C TRP A 168 24.35 -0.60 -16.08
N SER A 169 23.77 0.34 -16.84
CA SER A 169 22.60 1.13 -16.42
C SER A 169 21.37 0.28 -16.08
N TRP A 170 21.27 -0.95 -16.61
CA TRP A 170 20.17 -1.88 -16.31
C TRP A 170 19.99 -2.16 -14.80
N ILE A 171 21.04 -2.01 -13.99
CA ILE A 171 20.98 -2.18 -12.54
C ILE A 171 19.99 -1.20 -11.90
N PHE A 172 19.88 0.02 -12.43
CA PHE A 172 18.96 1.04 -11.90
C PHE A 172 17.48 0.67 -12.07
N MET A 173 17.15 -0.18 -13.04
CA MET A 173 15.78 -0.62 -13.29
C MET A 173 15.42 -1.88 -12.49
N LEU A 174 16.40 -2.61 -11.95
CA LEU A 174 16.14 -3.84 -11.20
C LEU A 174 15.20 -3.66 -10.01
N PRO A 175 15.33 -2.63 -9.15
CA PRO A 175 14.42 -2.46 -8.02
C PRO A 175 12.96 -2.37 -8.47
N SER A 176 12.67 -1.58 -9.51
CA SER A 176 11.31 -1.46 -10.05
C SER A 176 10.81 -2.76 -10.72
N ALA A 177 11.69 -3.50 -11.38
CA ALA A 177 11.34 -4.77 -12.04
C ALA A 177 11.04 -5.89 -11.05
N LEU A 178 11.73 -5.92 -9.91
CA LEU A 178 11.59 -6.94 -8.87
C LEU A 178 10.58 -6.56 -7.78
N PHE A 179 10.13 -5.31 -7.74
CA PHE A 179 9.29 -4.80 -6.66
C PHE A 179 8.02 -5.62 -6.39
N PRO A 180 7.20 -6.04 -7.39
CA PRO A 180 5.99 -6.82 -7.11
C PRO A 180 6.28 -8.17 -6.44
N LEU A 181 7.35 -8.85 -6.87
CA LEU A 181 7.77 -10.13 -6.28
C LEU A 181 8.31 -9.92 -4.86
N GLY A 182 9.15 -8.90 -4.67
CA GLY A 182 9.65 -8.50 -3.36
C GLY A 182 8.50 -8.17 -2.41
N PHE A 183 7.55 -7.33 -2.84
CA PHE A 183 6.38 -6.97 -2.05
C PHE A 183 5.60 -8.21 -1.61
N PHE A 184 5.25 -9.12 -2.53
CA PHE A 184 4.47 -10.31 -2.19
C PHE A 184 5.22 -11.24 -1.21
N ALA A 185 6.54 -11.40 -1.38
CA ALA A 185 7.37 -12.17 -0.47
C ALA A 185 7.41 -11.55 0.95
N PHE A 186 7.64 -10.23 1.04
CA PHE A 186 7.66 -9.50 2.31
C PHE A 186 6.28 -9.50 2.99
N TYR A 187 5.22 -9.24 2.23
CA TYR A 187 3.84 -9.29 2.72
C TYR A 187 3.50 -10.68 3.27
N SER A 188 3.81 -11.75 2.53
CA SER A 188 3.60 -13.13 2.98
C SER A 188 4.40 -13.44 4.25
N GLY A 189 5.64 -12.96 4.34
CA GLY A 189 6.46 -13.07 5.55
C GLY A 189 5.82 -12.39 6.76
N TRP A 190 5.24 -11.20 6.58
CA TRP A 190 4.51 -10.51 7.65
C TRP A 190 3.22 -11.24 8.03
N MET A 191 2.47 -11.78 7.08
CA MET A 191 1.30 -12.62 7.38
C MET A 191 1.70 -13.82 8.23
N TYR A 192 2.78 -14.51 7.86
CA TYR A 192 3.33 -15.61 8.66
C TYR A 192 3.68 -15.16 10.08
N TRP A 193 4.40 -14.04 10.21
CA TRP A 193 4.78 -13.49 11.51
C TRP A 193 3.56 -13.21 12.39
N PHE A 194 2.52 -12.56 11.85
CA PHE A 194 1.30 -12.26 12.60
C PHE A 194 0.61 -13.52 13.13
N GLY A 195 0.50 -14.58 12.31
CA GLY A 195 -0.16 -15.81 12.74
C GLY A 195 0.68 -16.75 13.61
N HIS A 196 1.99 -16.49 13.74
CA HIS A 196 2.90 -17.28 14.59
C HIS A 196 3.37 -16.54 15.84
N ASN A 197 3.11 -15.23 15.95
CA ASN A 197 3.43 -14.42 17.13
C ASN A 197 2.15 -14.04 17.89
N MET A 198 1.28 -15.03 18.06
CA MET A 198 -0.01 -14.90 18.77
C MET A 198 0.20 -14.73 20.27
N GLN A 199 -0.73 -14.03 20.90
CA GLN A 199 -0.57 -13.50 22.25
C GLN A 199 -1.57 -14.10 23.23
N GLU A 200 -1.19 -14.17 24.50
CA GLU A 200 -1.99 -14.83 25.52
C GLU A 200 -3.21 -14.01 25.99
N TRP A 201 -3.29 -12.72 25.67
CA TRP A 201 -4.44 -11.90 26.03
C TRP A 201 -5.70 -12.17 25.19
N GLY A 202 -5.57 -12.86 24.05
CA GLY A 202 -6.70 -13.15 23.17
C GLY A 202 -7.78 -13.97 23.85
N ALA A 203 -9.03 -13.51 23.78
CA ALA A 203 -10.19 -14.22 24.31
C ALA A 203 -10.43 -15.56 23.59
N PHE A 204 -10.16 -15.61 22.28
CA PHE A 204 -10.25 -16.83 21.48
C PHE A 204 -8.84 -17.39 21.23
N LYS A 205 -8.57 -18.56 21.80
CA LYS A 205 -7.29 -19.26 21.62
C LYS A 205 -7.26 -19.99 20.29
N ILE A 206 -6.69 -19.36 19.27
CA ILE A 206 -6.44 -19.97 17.97
C ILE A 206 -4.99 -20.49 17.95
N LYS A 207 -4.80 -21.74 17.49
CA LYS A 207 -3.45 -22.27 17.26
C LYS A 207 -2.75 -21.43 16.20
N ALA A 208 -1.42 -21.32 16.28
CA ALA A 208 -0.63 -20.65 15.26
C ALA A 208 -1.01 -21.12 13.86
N PHE A 209 -1.20 -20.19 12.95
CA PHE A 209 -1.67 -20.44 11.59
C PHE A 209 -1.02 -19.46 10.61
N MET A 210 -1.19 -19.71 9.32
CA MET A 210 -0.81 -18.77 8.28
C MET A 210 -2.07 -18.00 7.84
N PRO A 211 -2.20 -16.69 8.14
CA PRO A 211 -3.23 -15.87 7.54
C PRO A 211 -3.16 -15.98 6.02
N THR A 212 -4.32 -15.99 5.37
CA THR A 212 -4.40 -16.18 3.92
C THR A 212 -3.66 -15.04 3.21
N ALA A 213 -2.51 -15.36 2.62
CA ALA A 213 -1.73 -14.40 1.83
C ALA A 213 -2.33 -14.16 0.44
N LEU A 214 -3.03 -15.15 -0.13
CA LEU A 214 -3.69 -15.03 -1.42
C LEU A 214 -4.88 -15.98 -1.50
N GLY A 215 -6.02 -15.49 -2.01
CA GLY A 215 -7.25 -16.24 -2.18
C GLY A 215 -8.21 -16.11 -1.00
N VAL A 216 -9.07 -17.11 -0.85
CA VAL A 216 -10.02 -17.23 0.26
C VAL A 216 -9.53 -18.34 1.19
N GLY A 217 -9.44 -18.04 2.48
CA GLY A 217 -9.15 -19.03 3.50
C GLY A 217 -10.10 -18.92 4.68
N HIS A 218 -10.05 -19.93 5.53
CA HIS A 218 -10.93 -20.07 6.67
C HIS A 218 -10.08 -20.35 7.90
N VAL A 219 -10.27 -19.57 8.95
CA VAL A 219 -9.56 -19.71 10.21
C VAL A 219 -10.57 -19.62 11.34
N ALA A 220 -10.77 -20.75 12.03
CA ALA A 220 -11.86 -20.91 12.99
C ALA A 220 -13.22 -20.53 12.35
N HIS A 221 -13.92 -19.53 12.89
CA HIS A 221 -15.20 -19.05 12.38
C HIS A 221 -15.07 -17.84 11.44
N PHE A 222 -13.84 -17.44 11.10
CA PHE A 222 -13.57 -16.31 10.23
C PHE A 222 -13.27 -16.79 8.81
N THR A 223 -13.80 -16.04 7.83
CA THR A 223 -13.41 -16.20 6.42
C THR A 223 -12.54 -15.02 6.04
N THR A 224 -11.33 -15.28 5.55
CA THR A 224 -10.37 -14.26 5.14
C THR A 224 -10.24 -14.25 3.63
N LYS A 225 -10.46 -13.09 3.03
CA LYS A 225 -10.27 -12.82 1.60
C LYS A 225 -9.01 -11.98 1.44
N SER A 226 -8.10 -12.39 0.55
CA SER A 226 -6.83 -11.69 0.33
C SER A 226 -6.47 -11.67 -1.14
N PHE A 227 -6.43 -10.48 -1.73
CA PHE A 227 -6.27 -10.32 -3.18
C PHE A 227 -5.42 -9.10 -3.56
N PRO A 228 -4.71 -9.15 -4.70
CA PRO A 228 -4.05 -7.97 -5.24
C PRO A 228 -5.06 -6.85 -5.49
N SER A 229 -4.73 -5.64 -5.04
CA SER A 229 -5.52 -4.44 -5.32
C SER A 229 -4.96 -3.70 -6.54
N ILE A 230 -5.59 -2.58 -6.92
CA ILE A 230 -5.23 -1.81 -8.11
C ILE A 230 -3.75 -1.40 -8.12
N GLY A 231 -3.19 -1.05 -6.95
CA GLY A 231 -1.78 -0.68 -6.83
C GLY A 231 -0.84 -1.82 -7.18
N PHE A 232 -1.14 -3.07 -6.83
CA PHE A 232 -0.29 -4.20 -7.21
C PHE A 232 -0.25 -4.37 -8.73
N TRP A 233 -1.38 -4.25 -9.42
CA TRP A 233 -1.42 -4.34 -10.88
C TRP A 233 -0.65 -3.18 -11.55
N VAL A 234 -0.73 -1.97 -11.00
CA VAL A 234 0.12 -0.84 -11.46
C VAL A 234 1.61 -1.16 -11.27
N LEU A 235 2.00 -1.75 -10.14
CA LEU A 235 3.38 -2.17 -9.88
C LEU A 235 3.83 -3.28 -10.86
N VAL A 236 2.95 -4.22 -11.23
CA VAL A 236 3.22 -5.22 -12.27
C VAL A 236 3.45 -4.55 -13.63
N ILE A 237 2.63 -3.58 -14.01
CA ILE A 237 2.81 -2.81 -15.26
C ILE A 237 4.16 -2.07 -15.25
N ILE A 238 4.50 -1.41 -14.13
CA ILE A 238 5.80 -0.75 -13.95
C ILE A 238 6.93 -1.76 -14.12
N ALA A 239 6.83 -2.94 -13.49
CA ALA A 239 7.85 -3.98 -13.61
C ALA A 239 8.04 -4.48 -15.05
N VAL A 240 6.95 -4.70 -15.79
CA VAL A 240 6.99 -5.10 -17.21
C VAL A 240 7.65 -4.00 -18.05
N LEU A 241 7.24 -2.74 -17.88
CA LEU A 241 7.86 -1.60 -18.57
C LEU A 241 9.35 -1.48 -18.24
N SER A 242 9.74 -1.76 -17.00
CA SER A 242 11.14 -1.74 -16.57
C SER A 242 11.97 -2.83 -17.25
N VAL A 243 11.44 -4.05 -17.40
CA VAL A 243 12.08 -5.13 -18.16
C VAL A 243 12.20 -4.74 -19.63
N LEU A 244 11.13 -4.21 -20.24
CA LEU A 244 11.14 -3.74 -21.63
C LEU A 244 12.17 -2.62 -21.85
N ALA A 245 12.31 -1.69 -20.89
CA ALA A 245 13.30 -0.63 -20.92
C ALA A 245 14.74 -1.20 -20.92
N ILE A 246 15.03 -2.19 -20.07
CA ILE A 246 16.33 -2.88 -20.02
C ILE A 246 16.63 -3.55 -21.36
N LEU A 247 15.68 -4.32 -21.91
CA LEU A 247 15.85 -5.02 -23.18
C LEU A 247 16.05 -4.05 -24.34
N ALA A 248 15.27 -2.97 -24.39
CA ALA A 248 15.42 -1.90 -25.38
C ALA A 248 16.79 -1.24 -25.29
N ARG A 249 17.26 -0.92 -24.07
CA ARG A 249 18.58 -0.29 -23.85
C ARG A 249 19.71 -1.19 -24.32
N ARG A 250 19.64 -2.50 -24.07
CA ARG A 250 20.63 -3.47 -24.56
C ARG A 250 20.69 -3.49 -26.10
N ASN A 251 19.54 -3.47 -26.76
CA ASN A 251 19.47 -3.45 -28.23
C ASN A 251 19.96 -2.12 -28.83
N GLU A 252 19.67 -1.00 -28.17
CA GLU A 252 20.12 0.33 -28.61
C GLU A 252 21.65 0.46 -28.51
N LEU A 253 22.26 -0.05 -27.44
CA LEU A 253 23.71 -0.02 -27.26
C LEU A 253 24.46 -0.96 -28.22
N LYS A 254 23.83 -2.03 -28.72
CA LYS A 254 24.40 -2.90 -29.75
C LYS A 254 24.40 -2.27 -31.15
N LYS A 255 23.53 -1.28 -31.38
CA LYS A 255 23.36 -0.58 -32.66
C LYS A 255 24.16 0.73 -32.73
N GLN A 256 24.84 1.09 -31.64
CA GLN A 256 25.78 2.21 -31.53
C GLN A 256 27.19 1.68 -31.69
#